data_AF-A0A369MP32-F1
#
_entry.id   AF-A0A369MP32-F1
#
_cell.length_a   1.000
_cell.length_b   1.000
_cell.length_c   1.000
_cell.angle_alpha   90.00
_cell.angle_beta   90.00
_cell.angle_gamma   90.00
#
_symmetry.space_group_name_H-M   'P 1'
#
loop_
_entity.id
_entity.type
_entity.pdbx_description
1 polymer ?
#
loop_
_entity_poly.entity_id
_entity_poly.type
_entity_poly.pdbx_seq_one_letter_code
_entity_poly.pdbx_strand_id
1 'polypeptide(L)'
;MLEQDYLMRILLQFAEAIRRSWARSVEDRDPRDAANMLERAIGDATDIDGATLLSLSPESIASVMQVSGVDPRVSEYIARSLLLASGYLAEAGEGDLSALRAEQARALAEAYDLDLPDTPEELATLLDEADAALAKDAESTMDVLGYGTEPVIPANTIEAPLDSDR
;
A
#
# COMPACT_ATOMS: atom_id res chain seq x y z
N MET A 1 18.22 -17.62 -5.02
CA MET A 1 17.99 -16.46 -5.91
C MET A 1 16.53 -16.40 -6.36
N LEU A 2 15.94 -17.45 -6.94
CA LEU A 2 14.54 -17.41 -7.42
C LEU A 2 13.47 -17.13 -6.34
N GLU A 3 13.61 -17.69 -5.13
CA GLU A 3 12.62 -17.48 -4.05
C GLU A 3 12.64 -16.05 -3.49
N GLN A 4 13.81 -15.43 -3.37
CA GLN A 4 13.94 -14.04 -2.90
C GLN A 4 13.36 -13.05 -3.89
N ASP A 5 13.56 -13.28 -5.20
CA ASP A 5 12.99 -12.43 -6.25
C ASP A 5 11.45 -12.56 -6.32
N TYR A 6 10.92 -13.77 -6.10
CA TYR A 6 9.48 -14.01 -6.02
C TYR A 6 8.85 -13.32 -4.81
N LEU A 7 9.44 -13.47 -3.62
CA LEU A 7 8.95 -12.82 -2.41
C LEU A 7 8.99 -11.30 -2.54
N MET A 8 10.11 -10.73 -3.00
CA MET A 8 10.24 -9.29 -3.21
C MET A 8 9.15 -8.76 -4.15
N ARG A 9 8.86 -9.50 -5.23
CA ARG A 9 7.78 -9.14 -6.16
C ARG A 9 6.41 -9.11 -5.47
N ILE A 10 6.08 -10.09 -4.64
CA ILE A 10 4.80 -10.11 -3.90
C ILE A 10 4.71 -8.93 -2.93
N LEU A 11 5.78 -8.65 -2.18
CA LEU A 11 5.79 -7.55 -1.22
C LEU A 11 5.61 -6.19 -1.91
N LEU A 12 6.27 -5.98 -3.06
CA LEU A 12 6.09 -4.77 -3.87
C LEU A 12 4.68 -4.66 -4.43
N GLN A 13 4.07 -5.78 -4.86
CA GLN A 13 2.69 -5.80 -5.34
C GLN A 13 1.69 -5.41 -4.23
N PHE A 14 1.90 -5.87 -3.00
CA PHE A 14 1.09 -5.44 -1.86
C PHE A 14 1.26 -3.96 -1.53
N ALA A 15 2.50 -3.47 -1.46
CA ALA A 15 2.76 -2.05 -1.23
C ALA A 15 2.07 -1.19 -2.30
N GLU A 16 2.12 -1.61 -3.55
CA GLU A 16 1.43 -0.93 -4.64
C GLU A 16 -0.10 -1.04 -4.55
N ALA A 17 -0.65 -2.18 -4.13
CA ALA A 17 -2.09 -2.37 -3.93
C ALA A 17 -2.62 -1.48 -2.80
N ILE A 18 -1.90 -1.41 -1.67
CA ILE A 18 -2.22 -0.54 -0.54
C ILE A 18 -2.25 0.92 -1.00
N ARG A 19 -1.18 1.41 -1.64
CA ARG A 19 -1.11 2.79 -2.14
C ARG A 19 -2.24 3.13 -3.12
N ARG A 20 -2.55 2.23 -4.06
CA ARG A 20 -3.65 2.45 -5.03
C ARG A 20 -5.03 2.41 -4.36
N SER A 21 -5.22 1.55 -3.36
CA SER A 21 -6.48 1.49 -2.61
C SER A 21 -6.74 2.79 -1.84
N TRP A 22 -5.69 3.39 -1.26
CA TRP A 22 -5.78 4.67 -0.57
C TRP A 22 -6.17 5.79 -1.54
N ALA A 23 -5.47 5.91 -2.68
CA ALA A 23 -5.81 6.90 -3.71
C ALA A 23 -7.26 6.74 -4.19
N ARG A 24 -7.73 5.49 -4.34
CA ARG A 24 -9.12 5.20 -4.71
C ARG A 24 -10.12 5.66 -3.63
N SER A 25 -9.84 5.38 -2.36
CA SER A 25 -10.74 5.79 -1.28
C SER A 25 -10.80 7.31 -1.14
N VAL A 26 -9.64 7.98 -1.15
CA VAL A 26 -9.53 9.42 -0.86
C VAL A 26 -9.86 10.29 -2.07
N GLU A 27 -9.28 10.00 -3.24
CA GLU A 27 -9.41 10.84 -4.44
C GLU A 27 -10.71 10.55 -5.19
N ASP A 28 -10.99 9.27 -5.46
CA ASP A 28 -12.15 8.83 -6.23
C ASP A 28 -13.43 8.69 -5.37
N ARG A 29 -13.29 8.74 -4.02
CA ARG A 29 -14.38 8.56 -3.05
C ARG A 29 -15.13 7.24 -3.24
N ASP A 30 -14.40 6.18 -3.60
CA ASP A 30 -14.95 4.83 -3.76
C ASP A 30 -14.27 3.85 -2.79
N PRO A 31 -14.64 3.89 -1.50
CA PRO A 31 -14.06 3.01 -0.49
C PRO A 31 -14.40 1.53 -0.77
N ARG A 32 -15.53 1.25 -1.44
CA ARG A 32 -15.89 -0.12 -1.80
C ARG A 32 -14.94 -0.72 -2.82
N ASP A 33 -14.59 0.02 -3.89
CA ASP A 33 -13.59 -0.46 -4.84
C ASP A 33 -12.20 -0.58 -4.18
N ALA A 34 -11.84 0.34 -3.29
CA ALA A 34 -10.59 0.27 -2.52
C ALA A 34 -10.49 -1.04 -1.72
N ALA A 35 -11.56 -1.43 -1.00
CA ALA A 35 -11.62 -2.71 -0.30
C ALA A 35 -11.47 -3.90 -1.26
N ASN A 36 -12.21 -3.88 -2.38
CA ASN A 36 -12.14 -4.94 -3.39
C ASN A 36 -10.73 -5.07 -4.01
N MET A 37 -9.97 -3.98 -4.11
CA MET A 37 -8.59 -4.02 -4.60
C MET A 37 -7.67 -4.77 -3.62
N LEU A 38 -7.83 -4.52 -2.31
CA LEU A 38 -7.07 -5.23 -1.27
C LEU A 38 -7.43 -6.71 -1.22
N GLU A 39 -8.73 -7.05 -1.29
CA GLU A 39 -9.19 -8.45 -1.30
C GLU A 39 -8.66 -9.24 -2.50
N ARG A 40 -8.59 -8.61 -3.68
CA ARG A 40 -7.96 -9.21 -4.87
C ARG A 40 -6.46 -9.47 -4.66
N ALA A 41 -5.74 -8.50 -4.10
CA ALA A 41 -4.31 -8.65 -3.82
C ALA A 41 -4.02 -9.80 -2.84
N ILE A 42 -4.90 -10.03 -1.86
CA ILE A 42 -4.81 -11.16 -0.92
C ILE A 42 -4.96 -12.50 -1.66
N GLY A 43 -5.93 -12.62 -2.57
CA GLY A 43 -6.10 -13.82 -3.39
C GLY A 43 -4.86 -14.11 -4.25
N ASP A 44 -4.37 -13.10 -4.96
CA ASP A 44 -3.19 -13.22 -5.83
C ASP A 44 -1.93 -13.66 -5.08
N ALA A 45 -1.79 -13.26 -3.81
CA ALA A 45 -0.60 -13.54 -3.01
C ALA A 45 -0.59 -14.91 -2.32
N THR A 46 -1.77 -15.47 -2.05
CA THR A 46 -1.88 -16.74 -1.31
C THR A 46 -1.90 -17.95 -2.23
N ASP A 47 -2.00 -17.75 -3.56
CA ASP A 47 -2.26 -18.80 -4.56
C ASP A 47 -3.54 -19.61 -4.23
N ILE A 48 -4.40 -19.02 -3.38
CA ILE A 48 -5.72 -19.52 -2.97
C ILE A 48 -6.74 -18.59 -3.60
N ASP A 49 -7.88 -19.15 -4.04
CA ASP A 49 -9.00 -18.33 -4.48
C ASP A 49 -9.43 -17.35 -3.37
N GLY A 50 -9.22 -16.06 -3.61
CA GLY A 50 -9.40 -15.01 -2.59
C GLY A 50 -10.83 -14.97 -2.05
N ALA A 51 -11.83 -15.17 -2.90
CA ALA A 51 -13.22 -15.22 -2.46
C ALA A 51 -13.47 -16.39 -1.50
N THR A 52 -12.92 -17.57 -1.81
CA THR A 52 -12.97 -18.74 -0.93
C THR A 52 -12.24 -18.49 0.38
N LEU A 53 -11.00 -17.99 0.33
CA LEU A 53 -10.20 -17.70 1.52
C LEU A 53 -10.90 -16.70 2.45
N LEU A 54 -11.44 -15.62 1.88
CA LEU A 54 -12.09 -14.55 2.62
C LEU A 54 -13.49 -14.90 3.13
N SER A 55 -14.08 -16.00 2.66
CA SER A 55 -15.34 -16.55 3.18
C SER A 55 -15.16 -17.36 4.46
N LEU A 56 -13.91 -17.69 4.83
CA LEU A 56 -13.60 -18.49 6.01
C LEU A 56 -13.78 -17.69 7.32
N SER A 57 -13.97 -18.41 8.44
CA SER A 57 -13.90 -17.79 9.76
C SER A 57 -12.50 -17.22 10.04
N PRO A 58 -12.37 -16.26 10.97
CA PRO A 58 -11.07 -15.71 11.38
C PRO A 58 -10.00 -16.76 11.73
N GLU A 59 -10.37 -17.79 12.48
CA GLU A 59 -9.45 -18.86 12.90
C GLU A 59 -9.13 -19.78 11.72
N SER A 60 -10.09 -19.98 10.82
CA SER A 60 -9.96 -20.85 9.66
C SER A 60 -9.03 -20.24 8.60
N ILE A 61 -9.11 -18.93 8.34
CA ILE A 61 -8.17 -18.25 7.42
C ILE A 61 -6.73 -18.37 7.93
N ALA A 62 -6.50 -18.14 9.22
CA ALA A 62 -5.18 -18.27 9.84
C ALA A 62 -4.65 -19.71 9.74
N SER A 63 -5.49 -20.69 10.07
CA SER A 63 -5.13 -22.11 9.96
C SER A 63 -4.78 -22.51 8.53
N VAL A 64 -5.57 -22.09 7.55
CA VAL A 64 -5.31 -22.39 6.13
C VAL A 64 -4.00 -21.76 5.66
N MET A 65 -3.73 -20.49 6.00
CA MET A 65 -2.49 -19.83 5.60
C MET A 65 -1.24 -20.51 6.20
N GLN A 66 -1.32 -20.96 7.45
CA GLN A 66 -0.24 -21.72 8.09
C GLN A 66 0.01 -23.07 7.40
N VAL A 67 -1.05 -23.81 7.10
CA VAL A 67 -0.96 -25.12 6.43
C VAL A 67 -0.44 -24.98 5.00
N SER A 68 -0.86 -23.95 4.28
CA SER A 68 -0.40 -23.65 2.92
C SER A 68 1.04 -23.12 2.86
N GLY A 69 1.66 -22.83 4.00
CA GLY A 69 3.04 -22.35 4.06
C GLY A 69 3.22 -20.94 3.52
N VAL A 70 2.23 -20.07 3.68
CA VAL A 70 2.34 -18.65 3.31
C VAL A 70 3.47 -18.01 4.13
N ASP A 71 4.37 -17.31 3.44
CA ASP A 71 5.53 -16.67 4.07
C ASP A 71 5.07 -15.67 5.15
N PRO A 72 5.67 -15.67 6.36
CA PRO A 72 5.26 -14.79 7.45
C PRO A 72 5.24 -13.30 7.09
N ARG A 73 6.15 -12.85 6.20
CA ARG A 73 6.16 -11.45 5.74
C ARG A 73 4.95 -11.16 4.88
N VAL A 74 4.53 -12.11 4.05
CA VAL A 74 3.32 -11.99 3.23
C VAL A 74 2.08 -12.00 4.13
N SER A 75 2.05 -12.83 5.17
CA SER A 75 0.97 -12.86 6.16
C SER A 75 0.79 -11.51 6.87
N GLU A 76 1.89 -10.80 7.17
CA GLU A 76 1.82 -9.45 7.74
C GLU A 76 1.11 -8.47 6.80
N TYR A 77 1.47 -8.46 5.51
CA TYR A 77 0.80 -7.61 4.53
C TYR A 77 -0.68 -7.97 4.35
N ILE A 78 -1.02 -9.26 4.42
CA ILE A 78 -2.41 -9.71 4.36
C ILE A 78 -3.19 -9.19 5.58
N ALA A 79 -2.64 -9.32 6.80
CA ALA A 79 -3.28 -8.82 8.01
C ALA A 79 -3.51 -7.30 7.96
N ARG A 80 -2.51 -6.52 7.54
CA ARG A 80 -2.63 -5.07 7.34
C ARG A 80 -3.67 -4.73 6.26
N SER A 81 -3.68 -5.47 5.16
CA SER A 81 -4.65 -5.26 4.07
C SER A 81 -6.09 -5.57 4.49
N LEU A 82 -6.31 -6.62 5.28
CA LEU A 82 -7.62 -6.93 5.86
C LEU A 82 -8.08 -5.84 6.83
N LEU A 83 -7.18 -5.33 7.67
CA LEU A 83 -7.51 -4.24 8.57
C LEU A 83 -7.89 -2.97 7.78
N LEU A 84 -7.12 -2.56 6.78
CA LEU A 84 -7.48 -1.43 5.91
C LEU A 84 -8.81 -1.64 5.17
N ALA A 85 -9.01 -2.83 4.60
CA ALA A 85 -10.27 -3.17 3.93
C ALA A 85 -11.46 -3.07 4.89
N SER A 86 -11.29 -3.41 6.17
CA SER A 86 -12.33 -3.23 7.19
C SER A 86 -12.75 -1.77 7.35
N GLY A 87 -11.80 -0.83 7.34
CA GLY A 87 -12.07 0.61 7.41
C GLY A 87 -12.84 1.09 6.19
N TYR A 88 -12.38 0.75 4.99
CA TYR A 88 -13.07 1.10 3.76
C TYR A 88 -14.49 0.51 3.67
N LEU A 89 -14.68 -0.73 4.11
CA LEU A 89 -16.01 -1.35 4.13
C LEU A 89 -16.94 -0.66 5.15
N ALA A 90 -16.41 -0.21 6.28
CA ALA A 90 -17.19 0.59 7.24
C ALA A 90 -17.65 1.92 6.61
N GLU A 91 -16.74 2.62 5.93
CA GLU A 91 -17.07 3.84 5.18
C GLU A 91 -18.11 3.61 4.07
N ALA A 92 -18.06 2.44 3.42
CA ALA A 92 -19.03 2.02 2.41
C ALA A 92 -20.39 1.56 2.98
N GLY A 93 -20.53 1.47 4.31
CA GLY A 93 -21.75 1.01 4.98
C GLY A 93 -21.92 -0.51 5.04
N GLU A 94 -20.86 -1.28 4.78
CA GLU A 94 -20.84 -2.75 4.82
C GLU A 94 -20.38 -3.27 6.18
N GLY A 95 -21.13 -2.94 7.24
CA GLY A 95 -20.71 -3.17 8.64
C GLY A 95 -20.38 -4.63 8.99
N ASP A 96 -21.19 -5.60 8.56
CA ASP A 96 -20.95 -7.01 8.86
C ASP A 96 -19.66 -7.51 8.20
N LEU A 97 -19.41 -7.10 6.95
CA LEU A 97 -18.22 -7.49 6.23
C LEU A 97 -16.99 -6.79 6.79
N SER A 98 -17.11 -5.50 7.16
CA SER A 98 -16.08 -4.74 7.87
C SER A 98 -15.66 -5.46 9.16
N ALA A 99 -16.62 -5.84 10.00
CA ALA A 99 -16.34 -6.56 11.25
C ALA A 99 -15.61 -7.88 10.99
N LEU A 100 -16.07 -8.67 10.01
CA LEU A 100 -15.41 -9.92 9.63
C LEU A 100 -13.95 -9.70 9.21
N ARG A 101 -13.66 -8.67 8.38
CA ARG A 101 -12.29 -8.37 7.95
C ARG A 101 -11.39 -7.96 9.11
N ALA A 102 -11.91 -7.18 10.05
CA ALA A 102 -11.17 -6.79 11.25
C ALA A 102 -10.87 -8.01 12.15
N GLU A 103 -11.82 -8.93 12.32
CA GLU A 103 -11.60 -10.17 13.07
C GLU A 103 -10.60 -11.10 12.38
N GLN A 104 -10.70 -11.28 11.06
CA GLN A 104 -9.73 -12.04 10.28
C GLN A 104 -8.31 -11.46 10.38
N ALA A 105 -8.18 -10.13 10.32
CA ALA A 105 -6.89 -9.45 10.51
C ALA A 105 -6.28 -9.74 11.90
N ARG A 106 -7.11 -9.68 12.97
CA ARG A 106 -6.68 -9.99 14.34
C ARG A 106 -6.29 -11.44 14.53
N ALA A 107 -7.04 -12.38 13.97
CA ALA A 107 -6.70 -13.79 14.03
C ALA A 107 -5.36 -14.09 13.35
N LEU A 108 -5.05 -13.42 12.24
CA LEU A 108 -3.73 -13.50 11.63
C LEU A 108 -2.63 -12.88 12.51
N ALA A 109 -2.90 -11.73 13.12
CA ALA A 109 -1.95 -11.10 14.03
C ALA A 109 -1.61 -12.01 15.21
N GLU A 110 -2.61 -12.64 15.82
CA GLU A 110 -2.40 -13.62 16.90
C GLU A 110 -1.63 -14.86 16.41
N ALA A 111 -2.01 -15.41 15.26
CA ALA A 111 -1.43 -16.64 14.73
C ALA A 111 0.04 -16.50 14.27
N TYR A 112 0.45 -15.29 13.88
CA TYR A 112 1.80 -15.00 13.36
C TYR A 112 2.62 -14.07 14.28
N ASP A 113 2.11 -13.72 15.47
CA ASP A 113 2.74 -12.80 16.42
C ASP A 113 3.09 -11.44 15.80
N LEU A 114 2.10 -10.85 15.11
CA LEU A 114 2.26 -9.58 14.39
C LEU A 114 1.84 -8.39 15.24
N ASP A 115 2.63 -7.32 15.17
CA ASP A 115 2.28 -6.02 15.75
C ASP A 115 1.34 -5.26 14.80
N LEU A 116 0.04 -5.51 14.95
CA LEU A 116 -1.02 -4.89 14.18
C LEU A 116 -1.69 -3.79 15.01
N PRO A 117 -1.91 -2.59 14.45
CA PRO A 117 -2.69 -1.54 15.13
C PRO A 117 -4.09 -1.99 15.51
N ASP A 118 -4.68 -1.36 16.52
CA ASP A 118 -6.00 -1.73 17.03
C ASP A 118 -7.13 -1.36 16.06
N THR A 119 -6.90 -0.30 15.27
CA THR A 119 -7.89 0.31 14.38
C THR A 119 -7.35 0.53 12.95
N PRO A 120 -8.23 0.51 11.93
CA PRO A 120 -7.84 0.83 10.56
C PRO A 120 -7.35 2.27 10.40
N GLU A 121 -7.87 3.22 11.17
CA GLU A 121 -7.46 4.62 11.14
C GLU A 121 -6.02 4.83 11.64
N GLU A 122 -5.63 4.13 12.71
CA GLU A 122 -4.24 4.11 13.18
C GLU A 122 -3.31 3.53 12.12
N LEU A 123 -3.69 2.43 11.48
CA LEU A 123 -2.92 1.84 10.39
C LEU A 123 -2.78 2.80 9.20
N ALA A 124 -3.86 3.47 8.79
CA ALA A 124 -3.83 4.45 7.72
C ALA A 124 -2.87 5.61 8.06
N THR A 125 -2.89 6.10 9.30
CA THR A 125 -1.98 7.15 9.76
C THR A 125 -0.52 6.71 9.68
N LEU A 126 -0.20 5.49 10.10
CA LEU A 126 1.16 4.94 10.01
C LEU A 126 1.65 4.82 8.57
N LEU A 127 0.75 4.50 7.63
CA LEU A 127 1.09 4.44 6.21
C LEU A 127 1.35 5.83 5.62
N ASP A 128 0.51 6.81 5.94
CA ASP A 128 0.71 8.20 5.51
C ASP A 128 2.04 8.76 6.03
N GLU A 129 2.39 8.47 7.30
CA GLU A 129 3.67 8.86 7.90
C GLU A 129 4.87 8.17 7.20
N ALA A 130 4.74 6.88 6.88
CA ALA A 130 5.78 6.13 6.17
C ALA A 130 6.00 6.69 4.75
N ASP A 131 4.92 7.00 4.02
CA ASP A 131 5.00 7.58 2.68
C ASP A 131 5.60 8.99 2.71
N ALA A 132 5.25 9.83 3.70
CA ALA A 132 5.83 11.15 3.87
C ALA A 132 7.35 11.09 4.19
N ALA A 133 7.78 10.12 4.99
CA ALA A 133 9.20 9.90 5.29
C ALA A 133 9.98 9.50 4.03
N LEU A 134 9.44 8.58 3.23
CA LEU A 134 10.05 8.16 1.96
C LEU A 134 10.15 9.32 0.96
N ALA A 135 9.13 10.18 0.87
CA ALA A 135 9.15 11.35 -0.01
C ALA A 135 10.26 12.34 0.40
N LYS A 136 10.43 12.59 1.71
CA LYS A 136 11.48 13.45 2.25
C LYS A 136 12.88 12.91 1.97
N ASP A 137 13.07 11.59 2.10
CA ASP A 137 14.34 10.95 1.81
C ASP A 137 14.69 11.02 0.31
N ALA A 138 13.69 10.90 -0.57
CA ALA A 138 13.87 11.06 -2.01
C ALA A 138 14.25 12.50 -2.40
N GLU A 139 13.59 13.50 -1.80
CA GLU A 139 13.91 14.93 -2.00
C GLU A 139 15.34 15.24 -1.54
N SER A 140 15.71 14.80 -0.33
CA SER A 140 17.07 14.91 0.21
C SER A 140 18.12 14.26 -0.70
N THR A 141 17.80 13.10 -1.28
CA THR A 141 18.70 12.41 -2.22
C THR A 141 18.84 13.17 -3.55
N MET A 142 17.76 13.76 -4.07
CA MET A 142 17.79 14.59 -5.28
C MET A 142 18.59 15.89 -5.07
N ASP A 143 18.47 16.51 -3.90
CA ASP A 143 19.26 17.69 -3.51
C ASP A 143 20.75 17.38 -3.42
N VAL A 144 21.12 16.24 -2.81
CA VAL A 144 22.51 15.78 -2.70
C VAL A 144 23.11 15.45 -4.07
N LEU A 145 22.31 14.92 -5.01
CA LEU A 145 22.73 14.62 -6.38
C LEU A 145 22.74 15.85 -7.31
N GLY A 146 22.42 17.04 -6.80
CA GLY A 146 22.50 18.30 -7.55
C GLY A 146 21.41 18.47 -8.61
N TYR A 147 20.28 17.76 -8.49
CA TYR A 147 19.11 17.93 -9.36
C TYR A 147 18.11 18.98 -8.82
N GLY A 148 18.52 19.77 -7.82
CA GLY A 148 17.73 20.88 -7.29
C GLY A 148 17.38 21.90 -8.40
N THR A 149 16.10 22.22 -8.49
CA THR A 149 15.50 23.08 -9.51
C THR A 149 15.92 24.55 -9.37
N GLU A 150 17.09 24.94 -9.87
CA GLU A 150 17.31 26.30 -10.34
C GLU A 150 18.19 26.29 -11.61
N PRO A 151 17.64 26.65 -12.79
CA PRO A 151 18.48 26.93 -13.93
C PRO A 151 19.24 28.24 -13.66
N VAL A 152 20.53 28.14 -13.35
CA VAL A 152 21.44 29.28 -13.41
C VAL A 152 21.57 29.67 -14.89
N ILE A 153 20.72 30.56 -15.37
CA ILE A 153 20.91 31.21 -16.66
C ILE A 153 21.97 32.30 -16.45
N PRO A 154 23.19 32.18 -17.00
CA PRO A 154 24.15 33.26 -16.94
C PRO A 154 23.62 34.44 -17.74
N ALA A 155 23.40 35.57 -17.07
CA ALA A 155 22.89 36.82 -17.64
C ALA A 155 23.94 37.53 -18.50
N ASN A 156 24.48 36.88 -19.53
CA ASN A 156 25.31 37.55 -20.52
C ASN A 156 25.24 36.88 -21.89
N THR A 157 25.19 37.74 -22.91
CA THR A 157 25.15 37.48 -24.36
C THR A 157 23.76 37.52 -24.96
N ILE A 158 23.23 38.73 -25.23
CA ILE A 158 22.92 39.18 -26.59
C ILE A 158 23.05 40.72 -26.62
N GLU A 159 24.25 41.25 -26.91
CA GLU A 159 24.33 42.54 -27.60
C GLU A 159 24.69 42.26 -29.06
N ALA A 160 23.76 42.57 -29.96
CA ALA A 160 24.05 42.83 -31.36
C ALA A 160 23.18 44.01 -31.79
N PRO A 161 23.76 45.13 -32.26
CA PRO A 161 22.97 46.24 -32.77
C PRO A 161 22.37 45.83 -34.12
N LEU A 162 21.05 46.00 -34.25
CA LEU A 162 20.35 45.84 -35.51
C LEU A 162 20.73 47.00 -36.44
N ASP A 163 21.50 46.67 -37.47
CA ASP A 163 21.72 47.51 -38.64
C ASP A 163 20.36 47.86 -39.28
N SER A 164 20.05 49.15 -39.35
CA SER A 164 18.87 49.66 -40.04
C SER A 164 19.33 50.45 -41.26
N ASP A 165 19.12 49.86 -42.44
CA ASP A 165 19.24 50.52 -43.73
C ASP A 165 18.34 51.77 -43.77
N ARG A 166 18.95 52.96 -43.69
CA ARG A 166 18.69 54.15 -44.52
C ARG A 166 19.57 55.34 -44.17
#